data_AF-A0AAI9E2R2-F1
#
_entry.id   AF-A0AAI9E2R2-F1
#
_cell.length_a   1.000
_cell.length_b   1.000
_cell.length_c   1.000
_cell.angle_alpha   90.00
_cell.angle_beta   90.00
_cell.angle_gamma   90.00
#
_symmetry.space_group_name_H-M   'P 1'
#
loop_
_entity.id
_entity.type
_entity.pdbx_description
1 polymer ?
#
loop_
_entity_poly.entity_id
_entity_poly.type
_entity_poly.pdbx_seq_one_letter_code
_entity_poly.pdbx_strand_id
1 'polypeptide(L)'
;MLKNNPLGLGSITNPDDLADLIRLYQRKAGYQKAYNTLNGQRVTDSQGRVIKRLIPWLELELCHIYPNSKGGANTADNIIIAPALINRMMKDTIPVSNTPGTFSGIKAAGTPLPVKSTLLKALTMQYGQDEIQEALASVKHVTFADLSVTRRLFGTDIYAYPPLLKILKEETMRLGLWRLRESINSIESSHWLSAGPANELFAVAAFHAMLNGDADNLLEVFSSLHEDVMERARNKETLNYDYYQNILERYVSRYFKIDLHNQEACILFYNTFFTLPPLNKHGVLIIPHHF
;
A
#
# COMPACT_ATOMS: atom_id res chain seq x y z
N MET A 1 -6.48 11.45 10.54
CA MET A 1 -5.62 12.31 9.69
C MET A 1 -5.60 13.74 10.22
N LEU A 2 -6.62 14.57 10.00
CA LEU A 2 -6.57 16.01 10.32
C LEU A 2 -6.30 16.38 11.78
N LYS A 3 -6.90 15.67 12.75
CA LYS A 3 -6.67 15.96 14.19
C LYS A 3 -5.23 15.71 14.65
N ASN A 4 -4.53 14.80 13.98
CA ASN A 4 -3.15 14.44 14.33
C ASN A 4 -2.14 15.24 13.50
N ASN A 5 -2.60 16.08 12.58
CA ASN A 5 -1.75 16.95 11.79
C ASN A 5 -1.54 18.27 12.53
N PRO A 6 -0.31 18.76 12.73
CA PRO A 6 -0.06 20.04 13.40
C PRO A 6 -0.73 21.22 12.69
N LEU A 7 -1.04 21.10 11.39
CA LEU A 7 -1.70 22.14 10.62
C LEU A 7 -3.23 22.05 10.65
N GLY A 8 -3.82 20.95 11.15
CA GLY A 8 -5.27 20.75 11.15
C GLY A 8 -5.87 20.91 9.74
N LEU A 9 -6.80 21.84 9.56
CA LEU A 9 -7.37 22.15 8.24
C LEU A 9 -6.38 22.78 7.26
N GLY A 10 -5.32 23.43 7.76
CA GLY A 10 -4.26 24.00 6.92
C GLY A 10 -3.40 22.95 6.20
N SER A 11 -3.66 21.67 6.47
CA SER A 11 -3.07 20.56 5.69
C SER A 11 -3.89 20.16 4.47
N ILE A 12 -5.08 20.75 4.28
CA ILE A 12 -5.91 20.64 3.07
C ILE A 12 -5.71 21.93 2.28
N THR A 13 -5.53 21.80 0.97
CA THR A 13 -5.30 22.96 0.10
C THR A 13 -6.55 23.39 -0.64
N ASN A 14 -7.42 22.44 -1.00
CA ASN A 14 -8.66 22.70 -1.72
C ASN A 14 -9.75 21.69 -1.28
N PRO A 15 -11.04 21.98 -1.53
CA PRO A 15 -12.14 21.05 -1.27
C PRO A 15 -12.05 19.70 -2.01
N ASP A 16 -11.47 19.64 -3.21
CA ASP A 16 -11.35 18.41 -4.01
C ASP A 16 -10.44 17.37 -3.35
N ASP A 17 -9.43 17.81 -2.57
CA ASP A 17 -8.59 16.95 -1.75
C ASP A 17 -9.44 16.03 -0.86
N LEU A 18 -10.59 16.50 -0.37
CA LEU A 18 -11.51 15.69 0.45
C LEU A 18 -12.18 14.59 -0.36
N ALA A 19 -12.65 14.91 -1.57
CA ALA A 19 -13.27 13.94 -2.45
C ALA A 19 -12.26 12.85 -2.82
N ASP A 20 -11.01 13.24 -3.10
CA ASP A 20 -9.93 12.31 -3.40
C ASP A 20 -9.55 11.43 -2.22
N LEU A 21 -9.50 11.99 -1.01
CA LEU A 21 -9.32 11.19 0.21
C LEU A 21 -10.45 10.16 0.40
N ILE A 22 -11.71 10.54 0.17
CA ILE A 22 -12.84 9.61 0.25
C ILE A 22 -12.69 8.49 -0.79
N ARG A 23 -12.27 8.82 -2.03
CA ARG A 23 -11.99 7.83 -3.08
C ARG A 23 -10.84 6.90 -2.69
N LEU A 24 -9.79 7.39 -2.03
CA LEU A 24 -8.71 6.55 -1.50
C LEU A 24 -9.22 5.57 -0.44
N TYR A 25 -10.10 6.01 0.47
CA TYR A 25 -10.74 5.11 1.44
C TYR A 25 -11.59 4.03 0.75
N GLN A 26 -12.32 4.38 -0.30
CA GLN A 26 -13.11 3.42 -1.09
C GLN A 26 -12.21 2.39 -1.79
N ARG A 27 -11.14 2.84 -2.47
CA ARG A 27 -10.16 1.95 -3.11
C ARG A 27 -9.52 1.00 -2.11
N LYS A 28 -9.05 1.54 -0.98
CA LYS A 28 -8.47 0.75 0.12
C LYS A 28 -9.43 -0.32 0.63
N ALA A 29 -10.71 0.01 0.80
CA ALA A 29 -11.73 -0.96 1.23
C ALA A 29 -11.90 -2.11 0.22
N GLY A 30 -11.78 -1.82 -1.08
CA GLY A 30 -11.77 -2.83 -2.14
C GLY A 30 -10.59 -3.80 -2.06
N TYR A 31 -9.38 -3.28 -1.81
CA TYR A 31 -8.16 -4.11 -1.72
C TYR A 31 -8.08 -4.92 -0.43
N GLN A 32 -8.46 -4.31 0.69
CA GLN A 32 -8.35 -4.89 2.03
C GLN A 32 -9.19 -6.16 2.22
N LYS A 33 -10.25 -6.34 1.40
CA LYS A 33 -11.17 -7.48 1.39
C LYS A 33 -11.53 -7.94 2.81
N ALA A 34 -12.54 -7.31 3.40
CA ALA A 34 -12.91 -7.56 4.79
C ALA A 34 -14.08 -8.56 4.92
N TYR A 35 -13.98 -9.46 5.90
CA TYR A 35 -14.84 -10.63 6.07
C TYR A 35 -15.38 -10.74 7.49
N ASN A 36 -16.52 -11.40 7.67
CA ASN A 36 -17.08 -11.75 8.99
C ASN A 36 -17.15 -13.26 9.22
N THR A 37 -16.77 -14.05 8.22
CA THR A 37 -16.66 -15.50 8.28
C THR A 37 -15.34 -15.93 7.66
N LEU A 38 -14.51 -16.61 8.45
CA LEU A 38 -13.17 -17.03 8.10
C LEU A 38 -13.10 -18.56 8.24
N ASN A 39 -12.66 -19.28 7.21
CA ASN A 39 -12.61 -20.76 7.18
C ASN A 39 -13.94 -21.43 7.62
N GLY A 40 -15.08 -20.86 7.19
CA GLY A 40 -16.41 -21.37 7.50
C GLY A 40 -16.95 -21.01 8.89
N GLN A 41 -16.15 -20.35 9.75
CA GLN A 41 -16.56 -19.95 11.09
C GLN A 41 -16.77 -18.44 11.19
N ARG A 42 -17.85 -18.02 11.88
CA ARG A 42 -18.12 -16.60 12.12
C ARG A 42 -17.11 -16.08 13.14
N VAL A 43 -16.51 -14.92 12.87
CA VAL A 43 -15.48 -14.39 13.77
C VAL A 43 -16.12 -13.96 15.09
N THR A 44 -15.56 -14.46 16.20
CA THR A 44 -15.98 -14.13 17.56
C THR A 44 -14.87 -13.46 18.37
N ASP A 45 -15.26 -12.72 19.40
CA ASP A 45 -14.33 -12.22 20.42
C ASP A 45 -13.89 -13.34 21.39
N SER A 46 -13.06 -12.97 22.37
CA SER A 46 -12.55 -13.89 23.41
C SER A 46 -13.64 -14.52 24.27
N GLN A 47 -14.85 -13.97 24.28
CA GLN A 47 -16.01 -14.46 25.04
C GLN A 47 -16.98 -15.25 24.14
N GLY A 48 -16.60 -15.54 22.89
CA GLY A 48 -17.42 -16.28 21.92
C GLY A 48 -18.55 -15.45 21.30
N ARG A 49 -18.57 -14.12 21.48
CA ARG A 49 -19.60 -13.26 20.90
C ARG A 49 -19.21 -12.83 19.49
N VAL A 50 -20.17 -12.81 18.58
CA VAL A 50 -19.94 -12.40 17.19
C VAL A 50 -19.41 -10.97 17.12
N ILE A 51 -18.30 -10.79 16.40
CA ILE A 51 -17.69 -9.49 16.17
C ILE A 51 -18.59 -8.66 15.23
N LYS A 52 -18.95 -7.43 15.67
CA LYS A 52 -19.78 -6.47 14.92
C LYS A 52 -18.97 -5.59 13.96
N ARG A 53 -17.93 -6.13 13.35
CA ARG A 53 -17.12 -5.47 12.32
C ARG A 53 -16.55 -6.51 11.36
N LEU A 54 -16.25 -6.08 10.13
CA LEU A 54 -15.48 -6.92 9.21
C LEU A 54 -14.01 -6.92 9.62
N ILE A 55 -13.39 -8.09 9.52
CA ILE A 55 -11.96 -8.28 9.73
C ILE A 55 -11.27 -8.28 8.37
N PRO A 56 -10.25 -7.43 8.16
CA PRO A 56 -9.50 -7.43 6.91
C PRO A 56 -8.74 -8.74 6.72
N TRP A 57 -8.75 -9.28 5.50
CA TRP A 57 -7.82 -10.36 5.18
C TRP A 57 -6.39 -9.83 5.05
N LEU A 58 -6.21 -8.70 4.34
CA LEU A 58 -4.96 -7.98 4.21
C LEU A 58 -5.12 -6.60 4.86
N GLU A 59 -4.41 -6.32 5.96
CA GLU A 59 -4.57 -5.05 6.67
C GLU A 59 -3.85 -3.90 5.92
N LEU A 60 -4.62 -2.93 5.43
CA LEU A 60 -4.11 -1.79 4.66
C LEU A 60 -4.36 -0.46 5.36
N GLU A 61 -3.45 0.48 5.19
CA GLU A 61 -3.56 1.86 5.68
C GLU A 61 -3.40 2.88 4.54
N LEU A 62 -3.98 4.06 4.73
CA LEU A 62 -3.62 5.23 3.93
C LEU A 62 -2.37 5.82 4.56
N CYS A 63 -1.23 5.59 3.91
CA CYS A 63 0.09 5.87 4.42
C CYS A 63 0.59 7.17 3.79
N HIS A 64 0.89 8.18 4.60
CA HIS A 64 1.47 9.40 4.07
C HIS A 64 2.95 9.19 3.75
N ILE A 65 3.37 9.56 2.55
CA ILE A 65 4.78 9.59 2.16
C ILE A 65 5.50 10.62 3.03
N TYR A 66 5.02 11.87 3.08
CA TYR A 66 5.44 12.83 4.11
C TYR A 66 4.52 12.70 5.33
N PRO A 67 5.01 12.32 6.52
CA PRO A 67 4.17 11.95 7.66
C PRO A 67 3.17 13.04 8.07
N ASN A 68 1.91 12.65 8.26
CA ASN A 68 0.84 13.55 8.67
C ASN A 68 1.11 14.22 10.03
N SER A 69 1.69 13.48 10.98
CA SER A 69 2.08 14.01 12.30
C SER A 69 3.18 15.07 12.23
N LYS A 70 3.89 15.17 11.10
CA LYS A 70 4.96 16.14 10.82
C LYS A 70 4.51 17.29 9.90
N GLY A 71 3.20 17.37 9.62
CA GLY A 71 2.63 18.39 8.73
C GLY A 71 2.58 17.97 7.26
N GLY A 72 2.53 16.67 6.97
CA GLY A 72 2.25 16.19 5.62
C GLY A 72 0.92 16.71 5.08
N ALA A 73 0.88 16.97 3.77
CA ALA A 73 -0.33 17.40 3.09
C ALA A 73 -1.37 16.26 3.06
N ASN A 74 -2.63 16.61 3.19
CA ASN A 74 -3.77 15.71 3.07
C ASN A 74 -4.29 15.71 1.62
N THR A 75 -3.38 15.45 0.68
CA THR A 75 -3.63 15.32 -0.75
C THR A 75 -3.43 13.88 -1.19
N ALA A 76 -4.11 13.45 -2.26
CA ALA A 76 -3.98 12.07 -2.73
C ALA A 76 -2.57 11.72 -3.22
N ASP A 77 -1.80 12.69 -3.71
CA ASP A 77 -0.43 12.48 -4.18
C ASP A 77 0.58 12.25 -3.04
N ASN A 78 0.26 12.70 -1.83
CA ASN A 78 1.09 12.45 -0.65
C ASN A 78 0.74 11.15 0.07
N ILE A 79 -0.25 10.39 -0.40
CA ILE A 79 -0.78 9.23 0.30
C ILE A 79 -0.72 8.03 -0.61
N ILE A 80 -0.30 6.88 -0.09
CA ILE A 80 -0.40 5.59 -0.77
C ILE A 80 -1.23 4.60 0.04
N ILE A 81 -1.87 3.66 -0.66
CA ILE A 81 -2.50 2.50 -0.04
C ILE A 81 -1.42 1.41 0.08
N ALA A 82 -0.98 1.13 1.30
CA ALA A 82 0.07 0.15 1.55
C ALA A 82 -0.28 -0.74 2.76
N PRO A 83 0.43 -1.87 2.96
CA PRO A 83 0.21 -2.71 4.12
C PRO A 83 0.50 -1.97 5.43
N ALA A 84 -0.40 -2.13 6.40
CA ALA A 84 -0.30 -1.48 7.70
C ALA A 84 1.04 -1.80 8.40
N LEU A 85 1.53 -3.04 8.23
CA LEU A 85 2.83 -3.46 8.77
C LEU A 85 3.98 -2.57 8.27
N ILE A 86 4.01 -2.23 6.98
CA ILE A 86 5.05 -1.38 6.40
C ILE A 86 4.94 0.05 6.93
N ASN A 87 3.73 0.60 7.01
CA ASN A 87 3.51 1.93 7.58
C ASN A 87 4.00 2.01 9.04
N ARG A 88 3.71 0.98 9.84
CA ARG A 88 4.15 0.87 11.25
C ARG A 88 5.67 0.81 11.38
N MET A 89 6.38 0.21 10.41
CA MET A 89 7.85 0.23 10.39
C MET A 89 8.40 1.65 10.22
N MET A 90 7.72 2.50 9.44
CA MET A 90 8.12 3.89 9.18
C MET A 90 7.83 4.83 10.35
N LYS A 91 6.82 4.51 11.16
CA LYS A 91 6.33 5.30 12.29
C LYS A 91 5.89 6.70 11.82
N ASP A 92 6.75 7.69 11.98
CA ASP A 92 6.57 9.09 11.59
C ASP A 92 7.89 9.67 11.03
N THR A 93 8.74 8.80 10.47
CA THR A 93 10.03 9.18 9.91
C THR A 93 9.81 9.97 8.63
N ILE A 94 10.43 11.14 8.52
CA ILE A 94 10.40 11.92 7.29
C ILE A 94 11.26 11.19 6.25
N PRO A 95 10.74 10.92 5.04
CA PRO A 95 11.48 10.23 4.00
C PRO A 95 12.76 11.01 3.65
N VAL A 96 13.86 10.28 3.48
CA VAL A 96 15.13 10.85 3.03
C VAL A 96 15.29 10.45 1.57
N SER A 97 15.05 11.41 0.68
CA SER A 97 15.17 11.17 -0.75
C SER A 97 16.46 11.79 -1.27
N ASN A 98 17.24 11.00 -2.00
CA ASN A 98 18.45 11.46 -2.67
C ASN A 98 18.12 12.29 -3.92
N THR A 99 16.88 12.16 -4.42
CA THR A 99 16.36 12.89 -5.57
C THR A 99 15.09 13.65 -5.18
N PRO A 100 15.02 14.98 -5.41
CA PRO A 100 13.78 15.71 -5.21
C PRO A 100 12.69 15.14 -6.12
N GLY A 101 11.55 14.76 -5.55
CA GLY A 101 10.48 14.14 -6.34
C GLY A 101 9.44 13.40 -5.51
N THR A 102 8.74 12.47 -6.16
CA THR A 102 7.53 11.80 -5.67
C THR A 102 7.70 11.11 -4.32
N PHE A 103 8.87 10.55 -4.03
CA PHE A 103 9.10 9.79 -2.79
C PHE A 103 9.50 10.66 -1.59
N SER A 104 9.80 11.94 -1.80
CA SER A 104 9.99 12.90 -0.69
C SER A 104 8.69 13.24 0.03
N GLY A 105 7.56 12.96 -0.60
CA GLY A 105 6.23 13.36 -0.14
C GLY A 105 6.02 14.88 -0.17
N ILE A 106 4.83 15.30 0.25
CA ILE A 106 4.38 16.68 0.17
C ILE A 106 4.14 17.21 1.58
N LYS A 107 4.92 18.20 1.99
CA LYS A 107 4.67 18.95 3.21
C LYS A 107 3.59 20.01 2.94
N ALA A 108 2.58 20.11 3.81
CA ALA A 108 1.56 21.14 3.66
C ALA A 108 2.14 22.54 3.91
N ALA A 109 1.73 23.49 3.07
CA ALA A 109 2.18 24.88 3.12
C ALA A 109 1.25 25.79 3.92
N GLY A 110 0.08 25.31 4.34
CA GLY A 110 -0.91 26.11 5.06
C GLY A 110 -0.53 26.42 6.50
N THR A 111 -1.28 27.33 7.11
CA THR A 111 -1.09 27.73 8.51
C THR A 111 -1.88 26.83 9.47
N PRO A 112 -1.44 26.66 10.72
CA PRO A 112 -2.18 25.88 11.72
C PRO A 112 -3.63 26.35 11.90
N LEU A 113 -4.59 25.47 11.57
CA LEU A 113 -6.02 25.70 11.68
C LEU A 113 -6.68 24.52 12.43
N PRO A 114 -6.78 24.59 13.76
CA PRO A 114 -7.34 23.51 14.57
C PRO A 114 -8.81 23.25 14.25
N VAL A 115 -9.20 21.98 14.14
CA VAL A 115 -10.60 21.58 13.95
C VAL A 115 -11.34 21.69 15.29
N LYS A 116 -12.05 22.80 15.52
CA LYS A 116 -12.81 23.09 16.76
C LYS A 116 -14.27 22.62 16.76
N SER A 117 -14.77 22.14 15.62
CA SER A 117 -16.15 21.67 15.44
C SER A 117 -16.20 20.31 14.74
N THR A 118 -17.37 19.87 14.27
CA THR A 118 -17.43 18.76 13.32
C THR A 118 -16.63 19.10 12.07
N LEU A 119 -16.04 18.08 11.43
CA LEU A 119 -15.20 18.26 10.25
C LEU A 119 -15.95 19.00 9.14
N LEU A 120 -17.17 18.55 8.82
CA LEU A 120 -18.00 19.19 7.80
C LEU A 120 -18.26 20.67 8.11
N LYS A 121 -18.64 21.00 9.35
CA LYS A 121 -18.85 22.40 9.75
C LYS A 121 -17.57 23.23 9.61
N ALA A 122 -16.43 22.68 10.02
CA ALA A 122 -15.16 23.39 9.97
C ALA A 122 -14.73 23.66 8.51
N LEU A 123 -14.96 22.70 7.63
CA LEU A 123 -14.71 22.82 6.18
C LEU A 123 -15.66 23.84 5.53
N THR A 124 -16.96 23.77 5.83
CA THR A 124 -17.95 24.74 5.34
C THR A 124 -17.65 26.17 5.81
N MET A 125 -17.13 26.34 7.03
CA MET A 125 -16.71 27.66 7.52
C MET A 125 -15.47 28.19 6.79
N GLN A 126 -14.59 27.31 6.30
CA GLN A 126 -13.35 27.70 5.63
C GLN A 126 -13.53 27.95 4.13
N TYR A 127 -14.26 27.08 3.45
CA TYR A 127 -14.41 27.08 1.98
C TYR A 127 -15.81 27.49 1.50
N GLY A 128 -16.76 27.67 2.42
CA GLY A 128 -18.16 27.94 2.06
C GLY A 128 -18.96 26.65 1.82
N GLN A 129 -20.28 26.80 1.78
CA GLN A 129 -21.19 25.66 1.65
C GLN A 129 -21.22 25.10 0.23
N ASP A 130 -21.26 25.98 -0.77
CA ASP A 130 -21.44 25.60 -2.16
C ASP A 130 -20.22 24.83 -2.69
N GLU A 131 -19.00 25.32 -2.42
CA GLU A 131 -17.75 24.64 -2.81
C GLU A 131 -17.63 23.24 -2.18
N ILE A 132 -17.99 23.09 -0.90
CA ILE A 132 -17.95 21.80 -0.21
C ILE A 132 -19.02 20.85 -0.76
N GLN A 133 -20.21 21.35 -1.09
CA GLN A 133 -21.25 20.53 -1.69
C GLN A 133 -20.87 20.05 -3.10
N GLU A 134 -20.27 20.92 -3.89
CA GLU A 134 -19.77 20.60 -5.23
C GLU A 134 -18.69 19.51 -5.17
N ALA A 135 -17.66 19.71 -4.34
CA ALA A 135 -16.58 18.73 -4.18
C ALA A 135 -17.11 17.34 -3.74
N LEU A 136 -18.03 17.33 -2.75
CA LEU A 136 -18.60 16.09 -2.22
C LEU A 136 -19.67 15.45 -3.11
N ALA A 137 -20.22 16.17 -4.10
CA ALA A 137 -21.26 15.64 -4.98
C ALA A 137 -20.81 14.37 -5.70
N SER A 138 -19.54 14.35 -6.10
CA SER A 138 -18.90 13.24 -6.81
C SER A 138 -18.70 11.96 -5.97
N VAL A 139 -18.82 12.06 -4.64
CA VAL A 139 -18.59 10.95 -3.68
C VAL A 139 -19.79 10.70 -2.77
N LYS A 140 -20.96 11.28 -3.08
CA LYS A 140 -22.18 11.22 -2.27
C LYS A 140 -22.71 9.79 -2.03
N HIS A 141 -22.36 8.84 -2.89
CA HIS A 141 -22.85 7.46 -2.86
C HIS A 141 -21.82 6.45 -2.35
N VAL A 142 -21.21 6.72 -1.19
CA VAL A 142 -20.36 5.71 -0.53
C VAL A 142 -21.25 4.69 0.18
N THR A 143 -21.38 3.50 -0.40
CA THR A 143 -22.12 2.39 0.22
C THR A 143 -21.27 1.69 1.28
N PHE A 144 -21.74 1.66 2.51
CA PHE A 144 -21.11 0.86 3.57
C PHE A 144 -21.47 -0.62 3.41
N ALA A 145 -20.54 -1.50 3.75
CA ALA A 145 -20.79 -2.93 3.73
C ALA A 145 -21.84 -3.31 4.79
N ASP A 146 -22.91 -3.98 4.36
CA ASP A 146 -23.88 -4.58 5.27
C ASP A 146 -23.23 -5.72 6.07
N LEU A 147 -23.21 -5.58 7.40
CA LEU A 147 -22.63 -6.53 8.35
C LEU A 147 -23.53 -7.75 8.61
N SER A 148 -24.82 -7.66 8.26
CA SER A 148 -25.77 -8.77 8.35
C SER A 148 -25.48 -9.83 7.27
N VAL A 149 -24.98 -9.39 6.11
CA VAL A 149 -24.60 -10.25 5.00
C VAL A 149 -23.34 -11.03 5.34
N THR A 150 -23.39 -12.34 5.11
CA THR A 150 -22.22 -13.21 5.33
C THR A 150 -21.19 -12.96 4.24
N ARG A 151 -19.98 -12.55 4.63
CA ARG A 151 -18.82 -12.35 3.75
C ARG A 151 -17.76 -13.38 4.12
N ARG A 152 -17.61 -14.39 3.26
CA ARG A 152 -16.71 -15.53 3.48
C ARG A 152 -15.41 -15.34 2.71
N LEU A 153 -14.29 -15.52 3.40
CA LEU A 153 -13.02 -15.76 2.73
C LEU A 153 -12.92 -17.26 2.45
N PHE A 154 -12.92 -17.64 1.18
CA PHE A 154 -12.43 -18.93 0.71
C PHE A 154 -11.03 -18.69 0.15
N GLY A 155 -10.08 -19.56 0.48
CA GLY A 155 -8.66 -19.27 0.34
C GLY A 155 -8.27 -18.67 -1.03
N THR A 156 -7.35 -17.72 -0.99
CA THR A 156 -6.90 -16.98 -2.18
C THR A 156 -5.57 -17.57 -2.64
N ASP A 157 -5.53 -18.01 -3.90
CA ASP A 157 -4.28 -18.41 -4.57
C ASP A 157 -3.51 -17.15 -4.97
N ILE A 158 -2.45 -16.88 -4.23
CA ILE A 158 -1.59 -15.70 -4.42
C ILE A 158 -0.72 -15.79 -5.67
N TYR A 159 -0.51 -17.00 -6.23
CA TYR A 159 0.28 -17.18 -7.45
C TYR A 159 -0.55 -16.81 -8.68
N ALA A 160 -1.86 -17.05 -8.62
CA ALA A 160 -2.79 -16.59 -9.65
C ALA A 160 -3.21 -15.12 -9.45
N TYR A 161 -3.33 -14.68 -8.20
CA TYR A 161 -3.84 -13.35 -7.84
C TYR A 161 -2.99 -12.67 -6.75
N PRO A 162 -1.77 -12.22 -7.06
CA PRO A 162 -0.85 -11.62 -6.10
C PRO A 162 -1.40 -10.27 -5.58
N PRO A 163 -1.87 -10.18 -4.31
CA PRO A 163 -2.59 -9.00 -3.83
C PRO A 163 -1.68 -7.77 -3.63
N LEU A 164 -0.47 -7.91 -3.10
CA LEU A 164 0.42 -6.76 -2.88
C LEU A 164 0.96 -6.23 -4.20
N LEU A 165 1.33 -7.12 -5.13
CA LEU A 165 1.79 -6.72 -6.45
C LEU A 165 0.70 -5.97 -7.22
N LYS A 166 -0.54 -6.45 -7.13
CA LYS A 166 -1.70 -5.76 -7.72
C LYS A 166 -1.85 -4.34 -7.16
N ILE A 167 -1.83 -4.18 -5.83
CA ILE A 167 -1.97 -2.85 -5.21
C ILE A 167 -0.81 -1.95 -5.66
N LEU A 168 0.42 -2.46 -5.71
CA LEU A 168 1.58 -1.68 -6.18
C LEU A 168 1.38 -1.19 -7.62
N LYS A 169 0.89 -2.05 -8.53
CA LYS A 169 0.62 -1.66 -9.93
C LYS A 169 -0.46 -0.57 -10.02
N GLU A 170 -1.51 -0.68 -9.22
CA GLU A 170 -2.60 0.30 -9.21
C GLU A 170 -2.17 1.63 -8.58
N GLU A 171 -1.32 1.60 -7.54
CA GLU A 171 -0.79 2.81 -6.91
C GLU A 171 0.28 3.50 -7.76
N THR A 172 1.19 2.75 -8.38
CA THR A 172 2.16 3.31 -9.35
C THR A 172 1.45 3.93 -10.54
N MET A 173 0.35 3.32 -11.02
CA MET A 173 -0.49 3.94 -12.03
C MET A 173 -1.15 5.24 -11.54
N ARG A 174 -1.74 5.22 -10.34
CA ARG A 174 -2.42 6.40 -9.79
C ARG A 174 -1.46 7.58 -9.61
N LEU A 175 -0.23 7.32 -9.19
CA LEU A 175 0.80 8.34 -8.95
C LEU A 175 1.60 8.73 -10.21
N GLY A 176 1.27 8.19 -11.39
CA GLY A 176 1.99 8.49 -12.63
C GLY A 176 3.42 7.95 -12.70
N LEU A 177 3.75 6.91 -11.92
CA LEU A 177 5.06 6.28 -11.86
C LEU A 177 5.24 5.28 -13.01
N TRP A 178 5.19 5.77 -14.25
CA TRP A 178 5.11 4.92 -15.46
C TRP A 178 6.32 4.01 -15.65
N ARG A 179 7.53 4.51 -15.43
CA ARG A 179 8.76 3.71 -15.55
C ARG A 179 8.79 2.52 -14.60
N LEU A 180 8.46 2.76 -13.33
CA LEU A 180 8.36 1.70 -12.33
C LEU A 180 7.25 0.71 -12.69
N ARG A 181 6.10 1.20 -13.18
CA ARG A 181 4.98 0.35 -13.61
C ARG A 181 5.36 -0.60 -14.75
N GLU A 182 6.02 -0.10 -15.80
CA GLU A 182 6.46 -0.95 -16.90
C GLU A 182 7.48 -1.99 -16.45
N SER A 183 8.37 -1.59 -15.54
CA SER A 183 9.32 -2.51 -14.92
C SER A 183 8.63 -3.59 -14.07
N ILE A 184 7.58 -3.25 -13.34
CA ILE A 184 6.74 -4.24 -12.64
C ILE A 184 6.09 -5.22 -13.63
N ASN A 185 5.59 -4.75 -14.77
CA ASN A 185 5.03 -5.64 -15.81
C ASN A 185 6.12 -6.59 -16.36
N SER A 186 7.35 -6.11 -16.54
CA SER A 186 8.49 -6.93 -16.95
C SER A 186 8.87 -7.97 -15.89
N ILE A 187 8.82 -7.64 -14.60
CA ILE A 187 9.03 -8.59 -13.49
C ILE A 187 7.92 -9.64 -13.45
N GLU A 188 6.66 -9.25 -13.59
CA GLU A 188 5.52 -10.18 -13.54
C GLU A 188 5.52 -11.18 -14.69
N SER A 189 5.91 -10.73 -15.89
CA SER A 189 5.99 -11.57 -17.09
C SER A 189 7.23 -12.48 -17.14
N SER A 190 8.13 -12.38 -16.16
CA SER A 190 9.42 -13.05 -16.20
C SER A 190 9.77 -13.79 -14.90
N HIS A 191 10.45 -14.92 -15.00
CA HIS A 191 10.78 -15.78 -13.85
C HIS A 191 12.13 -15.46 -13.17
N TRP A 192 12.79 -14.36 -13.51
CA TRP A 192 14.19 -14.13 -13.13
C TRP A 192 14.36 -13.44 -11.78
N LEU A 193 13.33 -12.72 -11.27
CA LEU A 193 13.38 -12.13 -9.94
C LEU A 193 12.79 -13.13 -8.94
N SER A 194 13.65 -13.80 -8.18
CA SER A 194 13.24 -14.71 -7.11
C SER A 194 12.95 -13.90 -5.84
N ALA A 195 11.73 -13.37 -5.75
CA ALA A 195 11.24 -12.61 -4.60
C ALA A 195 10.27 -13.43 -3.73
N GLY A 196 10.44 -14.75 -3.66
CA GLY A 196 9.54 -15.63 -2.90
C GLY A 196 8.13 -15.76 -3.51
N PRO A 197 7.05 -15.82 -2.71
CA PRO A 197 5.74 -16.45 -3.01
C PRO A 197 4.87 -15.93 -4.19
N ALA A 198 5.41 -15.14 -5.13
CA ALA A 198 4.89 -14.73 -6.46
C ALA A 198 5.16 -13.23 -6.71
N ASN A 199 6.43 -12.80 -6.64
CA ASN A 199 6.84 -11.38 -6.73
C ASN A 199 6.28 -10.46 -5.61
N GLU A 200 5.52 -11.02 -4.67
CA GLU A 200 4.92 -10.29 -3.56
C GLU A 200 5.95 -9.63 -2.64
N LEU A 201 7.13 -10.25 -2.41
CA LEU A 201 8.17 -9.61 -1.58
C LEU A 201 8.84 -8.42 -2.28
N PHE A 202 8.88 -8.42 -3.61
CA PHE A 202 9.27 -7.21 -4.35
C PHE A 202 8.26 -6.09 -4.06
N ALA A 203 6.96 -6.40 -4.07
CA ALA A 203 5.94 -5.41 -3.75
C ALA A 203 6.07 -4.86 -2.32
N VAL A 204 6.36 -5.73 -1.36
CA VAL A 204 6.68 -5.32 0.03
C VAL A 204 7.88 -4.37 0.07
N ALA A 205 8.98 -4.74 -0.59
CA ALA A 205 10.19 -3.92 -0.65
C ALA A 205 9.92 -2.55 -1.30
N ALA A 206 9.14 -2.53 -2.39
CA ALA A 206 8.76 -1.32 -3.09
C ALA A 206 7.91 -0.39 -2.22
N PHE A 207 6.88 -0.90 -1.53
CA PHE A 207 6.09 -0.06 -0.60
C PHE A 207 6.94 0.55 0.51
N HIS A 208 7.87 -0.23 1.07
CA HIS A 208 8.82 0.30 2.06
C HIS A 208 9.71 1.39 1.47
N ALA A 209 10.20 1.20 0.24
CA ALA A 209 11.02 2.19 -0.45
C ALA A 209 10.22 3.48 -0.74
N MET A 210 8.97 3.34 -1.17
CA MET A 210 8.10 4.50 -1.44
C MET A 210 7.90 5.36 -0.18
N LEU A 211 7.79 4.73 1.00
CA LEU A 211 7.58 5.45 2.26
C LEU A 211 8.88 5.93 2.93
N ASN A 212 10.04 5.34 2.62
CA ASN A 212 11.31 5.77 3.21
C ASN A 212 12.04 6.84 2.37
N GLY A 213 11.47 7.25 1.24
CA GLY A 213 12.06 8.22 0.31
C GLY A 213 12.93 7.62 -0.79
N ASP A 214 12.85 6.30 -0.96
CA ASP A 214 13.76 5.49 -1.77
C ASP A 214 15.23 5.68 -1.37
N ALA A 215 15.49 5.67 -0.06
CA ALA A 215 16.79 6.04 0.51
C ALA A 215 17.97 5.20 0.00
N ASP A 216 17.71 3.96 -0.42
CA ASP A 216 18.70 3.04 -0.99
C ASP A 216 18.55 2.86 -2.51
N ASN A 217 17.80 3.75 -3.18
CA ASN A 217 17.59 3.79 -4.64
C ASN A 217 17.01 2.49 -5.23
N LEU A 218 16.21 1.74 -4.46
CA LEU A 218 15.57 0.52 -4.94
C LEU A 218 14.63 0.86 -6.10
N LEU A 219 13.73 1.82 -5.92
CA LEU A 219 12.74 2.18 -6.93
C LEU A 219 13.39 2.85 -8.14
N GLU A 220 14.41 3.68 -7.94
CA GLU A 220 15.17 4.30 -9.02
C GLU A 220 15.82 3.23 -9.90
N VAL A 221 16.55 2.28 -9.31
CA VAL A 221 17.16 1.17 -10.04
C VAL A 221 16.10 0.34 -10.77
N PHE A 222 15.03 -0.04 -10.08
CA PHE A 222 13.99 -0.86 -10.69
C PHE A 222 13.14 -0.08 -11.70
N SER A 223 13.20 1.25 -11.76
CA SER A 223 12.52 2.05 -12.77
C SER A 223 13.22 2.00 -14.13
N SER A 224 14.54 1.76 -14.18
CA SER A 224 15.28 1.61 -15.45
C SER A 224 15.20 0.19 -16.03
N LEU A 225 14.74 -0.79 -15.25
CA LEU A 225 14.73 -2.20 -15.63
C LEU A 225 14.05 -2.46 -16.98
N HIS A 226 12.87 -1.89 -17.22
CA HIS A 226 12.19 -2.09 -18.50
C HIS A 226 13.01 -1.55 -19.68
N GLU A 227 13.63 -0.37 -19.54
CA GLU A 227 14.47 0.22 -20.59
C GLU A 227 15.69 -0.68 -20.85
N ASP A 228 16.34 -1.19 -19.80
CA ASP A 228 17.46 -2.13 -19.89
C ASP A 228 17.09 -3.43 -20.61
N VAL A 229 15.91 -4.01 -20.29
CA VAL A 229 15.38 -5.21 -20.96
C VAL A 229 15.24 -4.94 -22.46
N MET A 230 14.64 -3.80 -22.82
CA MET A 230 14.37 -3.44 -24.21
C MET A 230 15.64 -3.09 -24.99
N GLU A 231 16.61 -2.42 -24.38
CA GLU A 231 17.89 -2.10 -25.00
C GLU A 231 18.71 -3.37 -25.28
N ARG A 232 18.84 -4.25 -24.29
CA ARG A 232 19.60 -5.50 -24.47
C ARG A 232 18.93 -6.44 -25.47
N ALA A 233 17.60 -6.53 -25.46
CA ALA A 233 16.87 -7.28 -26.49
C ALA A 233 17.18 -6.76 -27.90
N ARG A 234 17.26 -5.43 -28.09
CA ARG A 234 17.66 -4.81 -29.37
C ARG A 234 19.10 -5.14 -29.76
N ASN A 235 20.00 -5.17 -28.78
CA ASN A 235 21.43 -5.46 -28.99
C ASN A 235 21.75 -6.97 -29.04
N LYS A 236 20.75 -7.85 -28.88
CA LYS A 236 20.91 -9.30 -28.73
C LYS A 236 21.82 -9.71 -27.57
N GLU A 237 21.78 -8.91 -26.51
CA GLU A 237 22.53 -9.14 -25.27
C GLU A 237 21.64 -9.77 -24.20
N THR A 238 22.25 -10.53 -23.29
CA THR A 238 21.57 -11.06 -22.11
C THR A 238 21.46 -9.98 -21.05
N LEU A 239 20.27 -9.82 -20.43
CA LEU A 239 20.14 -8.98 -19.23
C LEU A 239 20.93 -9.57 -18.07
N ASN A 240 21.59 -8.70 -17.31
CA ASN A 240 22.21 -9.10 -16.06
C ASN A 240 21.14 -9.15 -14.96
N TYR A 241 20.39 -10.24 -14.92
CA TYR A 241 19.35 -10.45 -13.90
C TYR A 241 19.92 -10.53 -12.49
N ASP A 242 21.14 -11.04 -12.34
CA ASP A 242 21.83 -11.12 -11.06
C ASP A 242 22.04 -9.74 -10.45
N TYR A 243 22.26 -8.69 -11.26
CA TYR A 243 22.38 -7.32 -10.76
C TYR A 243 21.11 -6.88 -10.00
N TYR A 244 19.94 -7.05 -10.61
CA TYR A 244 18.66 -6.66 -10.02
C TYR A 244 18.29 -7.54 -8.82
N GLN A 245 18.53 -8.85 -8.94
CA GLN A 245 18.29 -9.81 -7.87
C GLN A 245 19.15 -9.48 -6.63
N ASN A 246 20.45 -9.23 -6.80
CA ASN A 246 21.36 -8.83 -5.71
C ASN A 246 20.90 -7.54 -5.00
N ILE A 247 20.36 -6.58 -5.74
CA ILE A 247 19.86 -5.32 -5.16
C ILE A 247 18.63 -5.58 -4.30
N LEU A 248 17.69 -6.39 -4.79
CA LEU A 248 16.51 -6.79 -4.01
C LEU A 248 16.92 -7.58 -2.75
N GLU A 249 17.83 -8.55 -2.88
CA GLU A 249 18.33 -9.37 -1.77
C GLU A 249 18.97 -8.52 -0.68
N ARG A 250 19.85 -7.59 -1.07
CA ARG A 250 20.49 -6.66 -0.14
C ARG A 250 19.47 -5.78 0.57
N TYR A 251 18.47 -5.28 -0.16
CA TYR A 251 17.42 -4.45 0.41
C TYR A 251 16.56 -5.23 1.41
N VAL A 252 16.10 -6.41 1.02
CA VAL A 252 15.23 -7.26 1.86
C VAL A 252 15.97 -7.75 3.10
N SER A 253 17.22 -8.18 2.95
CA SER A 253 18.07 -8.56 4.08
C SER A 253 18.31 -7.39 5.04
N ARG A 254 18.54 -6.19 4.52
CA ARG A 254 18.78 -4.99 5.34
C ARG A 254 17.58 -4.62 6.19
N TYR A 255 16.39 -4.47 5.57
CA TYR A 255 15.21 -3.90 6.24
C TYR A 255 14.29 -4.93 6.88
N PHE A 256 14.20 -6.13 6.31
CA PHE A 256 13.29 -7.17 6.80
C PHE A 256 14.01 -8.34 7.46
N LYS A 257 15.35 -8.39 7.40
CA LYS A 257 16.18 -9.47 7.98
C LYS A 257 15.84 -10.85 7.42
N ILE A 258 15.56 -10.90 6.12
CA ILE A 258 15.16 -12.12 5.40
C ILE A 258 16.21 -12.43 4.34
N ASP A 259 16.57 -13.70 4.25
CA ASP A 259 17.28 -14.28 3.12
C ASP A 259 16.25 -14.75 2.07
N LEU A 260 16.31 -14.18 0.86
CA LEU A 260 15.38 -14.54 -0.23
C LEU A 260 15.60 -15.96 -0.77
N HIS A 261 16.75 -16.58 -0.48
CA HIS A 261 16.99 -17.98 -0.82
C HIS A 261 16.36 -18.94 0.20
N ASN A 262 16.03 -18.46 1.42
CA ASN A 262 15.32 -19.23 2.41
C ASN A 262 13.80 -19.14 2.19
N GLN A 263 13.26 -20.12 1.46
CA GLN A 263 11.83 -20.18 1.13
C GLN A 263 10.92 -20.18 2.35
N GLU A 264 11.30 -20.87 3.43
CA GLU A 264 10.51 -20.92 4.66
C GLU A 264 10.44 -19.55 5.33
N ALA A 265 11.58 -18.85 5.46
CA ALA A 265 11.62 -17.50 6.02
C ALA A 265 10.80 -16.50 5.18
N CYS A 266 10.89 -16.61 3.85
CA CYS A 266 10.09 -15.80 2.93
C CYS A 266 8.58 -16.01 3.12
N ILE A 267 8.17 -17.28 3.24
CA ILE A 267 6.78 -17.68 3.47
C ILE A 267 6.28 -17.15 4.83
N LEU A 268 7.04 -17.37 5.89
CA LEU A 268 6.70 -16.95 7.25
C LEU A 268 6.49 -15.45 7.32
N PHE A 269 7.42 -14.68 6.75
CA PHE A 269 7.31 -13.23 6.70
C PHE A 269 6.12 -12.78 5.87
N TYR A 270 5.93 -13.33 4.67
CA TYR A 270 4.80 -12.97 3.81
C TYR A 270 3.45 -13.25 4.48
N ASN A 271 3.34 -14.32 5.26
CA ASN A 271 2.11 -14.63 6.00
C ASN A 271 1.77 -13.60 7.09
N THR A 272 2.74 -12.80 7.58
CA THR A 272 2.48 -11.78 8.60
C THR A 272 1.59 -10.62 8.12
N PHE A 273 1.44 -10.46 6.80
CA PHE A 273 0.58 -9.44 6.21
C PHE A 273 -0.91 -9.82 6.23
N PHE A 274 -1.23 -11.09 6.51
CA PHE A 274 -2.58 -11.61 6.41
C PHE A 274 -3.12 -12.07 7.76
N THR A 275 -4.41 -11.81 8.00
CA THR A 275 -5.11 -12.36 9.18
C THR A 275 -5.23 -13.89 9.11
N LEU A 276 -5.27 -14.45 7.90
CA LEU A 276 -5.21 -15.88 7.66
C LEU A 276 -4.23 -16.18 6.50
N PRO A 277 -3.40 -17.23 6.61
CA PRO A 277 -2.47 -17.58 5.55
C PRO A 277 -3.17 -17.77 4.19
N PRO A 278 -2.58 -17.26 3.09
CA PRO A 278 -3.02 -17.57 1.74
C PRO A 278 -2.86 -19.05 1.38
N LEU A 279 -3.51 -19.46 0.29
CA LEU A 279 -3.27 -20.76 -0.32
C LEU A 279 -2.12 -20.64 -1.34
N ASN A 280 -1.37 -21.73 -1.52
CA ASN A 280 -0.43 -21.86 -2.62
C ASN A 280 -1.15 -22.27 -3.92
N LYS A 281 -0.38 -22.38 -5.01
CA LYS A 281 -0.83 -22.82 -6.34
C LYS A 281 -1.52 -24.20 -6.39
N HIS A 282 -1.44 -24.99 -5.32
CA HIS A 282 -2.06 -26.31 -5.19
C HIS A 282 -3.30 -26.29 -4.27
N GLY A 283 -3.74 -25.11 -3.83
CA GLY A 283 -4.88 -24.97 -2.90
C GLY A 283 -4.55 -25.40 -1.48
N VAL A 284 -3.27 -25.57 -1.14
CA VAL A 284 -2.82 -25.92 0.21
C VAL A 284 -2.44 -24.64 0.94
N LEU A 285 -2.83 -24.51 2.21
CA LEU A 285 -2.40 -23.39 3.03
C LEU A 285 -0.87 -23.29 3.01
N ILE A 286 -0.38 -22.07 2.83
CA ILE A 286 1.04 -21.77 3.01
C ILE A 286 1.27 -21.75 4.52
N ILE A 287 1.37 -22.92 5.13
CA ILE A 287 1.76 -23.08 6.54
C ILE A 287 3.25 -23.40 6.52
N PRO A 288 4.09 -22.80 7.40
CA PRO A 288 5.36 -23.43 7.72
C PRO A 288 5.08 -24.87 8.11
N HIS A 289 5.85 -25.83 7.58
CA HIS A 289 5.84 -27.18 8.14
C HIS A 289 6.28 -27.04 9.60
N HIS A 290 5.34 -27.09 10.54
CA HIS A 290 5.68 -27.10 11.96
C HIS A 290 6.42 -28.40 12.27
N PHE A 291 7.58 -28.24 12.92
CA PHE A 291 8.38 -29.28 13.59
C PHE A 291 7.55 -30.20 14.47
#